data_AF-A0A9D5W3S7-F1
#
_entry.id   AF-A0A9D5W3S7-F1
#
_cell.length_a   1.000
_cell.length_b   1.000
_cell.length_c   1.000
_cell.angle_alpha   90.00
_cell.angle_beta   90.00
_cell.angle_gamma   90.00
#
_symmetry.space_group_name_H-M   'P 1'
#
loop_
_entity.id
_entity.type
_entity.pdbx_description
1 polymer ?
#
loop_
_entity_poly.entity_id
_entity_poly.type
_entity_poly.pdbx_seq_one_letter_code
_entity_poly.pdbx_strand_id
1 'polypeptide(L)'
;MPCSGQTPKPDSAGVPGIGASGLPRWTIYPVAVSVTLATLWLRLALEQHFTPHALTTLSVLPVIVSAYLGGWWPGIVSTVVAALGVDYLFLPPLGSFQIAHPPDAVDLGVLAGAGALVSALCEKLHRHAAALRSGQEALRKSEERVRALVENAGDAIYLVDATGRFLDVNREAERQTEFSREQLLRMGVADLDCNYTNESFAAFGETMANGAKVLFETAHRRKNGDSFPVELKVVRLEGDAGPVFLGIARDIAERKRSEELHAQIESTIRHNLRIPAGNAVQVARLLRAGANLADEDRRLLDLFEQSGQHMLDTLDMYLVLYKIEAGLHQGEPETFDCLPVVTEMIETLTKKVRFASVRLEVLINGRPPGPDSRCLCRGEPKLLRMALQNLLVNALEASPPDAEVVVELSSASDTGCRIEIKNQGVVAREIRGGFFDKYVTRGKKNGTGLGAYSAKKIIEAQGGGIAMRTSDQDNETVVTVWMPRQPA
;
A
#
# COMPACT_ATOMS: atom_id res chain seq x y z
N MET A 1 -23.08 3.75 -5.11
CA MET A 1 -22.84 4.18 -6.51
C MET A 1 -22.07 3.07 -7.22
N PRO A 2 -22.66 2.32 -8.17
CA PRO A 2 -21.90 1.36 -8.95
C PRO A 2 -21.40 2.06 -10.24
N CYS A 3 -20.08 2.07 -10.42
CA CYS A 3 -19.45 2.55 -11.65
C CYS A 3 -19.72 1.56 -12.79
N SER A 4 -20.52 2.01 -13.76
CA SER A 4 -20.67 1.41 -15.07
C SER A 4 -19.70 2.06 -16.07
N GLY A 5 -19.24 1.27 -17.04
CA GLY A 5 -18.54 1.74 -18.24
C GLY A 5 -17.02 1.64 -18.13
N GLN A 6 -16.28 1.13 -19.10
CA GLN A 6 -16.56 0.74 -20.49
C GLN A 6 -15.39 -0.16 -20.90
N THR A 7 -15.67 -1.31 -21.48
CA THR A 7 -14.67 -2.07 -22.25
C THR A 7 -14.30 -1.27 -23.50
N PRO A 8 -13.02 -1.12 -23.86
CA PRO A 8 -12.67 -0.44 -25.09
C PRO A 8 -13.06 -1.33 -26.28
N LYS A 9 -13.94 -0.79 -27.13
CA LYS A 9 -14.23 -1.31 -28.47
C LYS A 9 -12.91 -1.40 -29.25
N PRO A 10 -12.64 -2.47 -30.02
CA PRO A 10 -11.54 -2.45 -30.96
C PRO A 10 -11.89 -1.48 -32.09
N ASP A 11 -11.10 -0.43 -32.24
CA ASP A 11 -11.20 0.52 -33.35
C ASP A 11 -11.00 -0.23 -34.67
N SER A 12 -12.10 -0.49 -35.36
CA SER A 12 -12.12 -0.93 -36.76
C SER A 12 -12.05 0.27 -37.71
N ALA A 13 -11.11 1.18 -37.46
CA ALA A 13 -10.71 2.21 -38.42
C ALA A 13 -9.54 1.64 -39.23
N GLY A 14 -9.83 1.26 -40.48
CA GLY A 14 -8.87 0.69 -41.41
C GLY A 14 -7.65 1.58 -41.62
N VAL A 15 -6.55 1.26 -40.93
CA VAL A 15 -5.23 1.76 -41.26
C VAL A 15 -4.88 1.22 -42.65
N PRO A 16 -4.59 2.07 -43.66
CA PRO A 16 -4.19 1.59 -44.97
C PRO A 16 -2.90 0.80 -44.80
N GLY A 17 -2.98 -0.51 -45.06
CA GLY A 17 -1.88 -1.44 -44.81
C GLY A 17 -0.58 -0.90 -45.37
N ILE A 18 0.41 -0.75 -44.51
CA ILE A 18 1.76 -0.36 -44.90
C ILE A 18 2.38 -1.60 -45.55
N GLY A 19 2.86 -1.47 -46.79
CA GLY A 19 3.56 -2.55 -47.48
C GLY A 19 4.92 -2.83 -46.84
N ALA A 20 5.58 -3.92 -47.21
CA ALA A 20 6.86 -4.35 -46.61
C ALA A 20 7.99 -3.29 -46.70
N SER A 21 7.85 -2.28 -47.55
CA SER A 21 8.78 -1.16 -47.77
C SER A 21 8.51 0.09 -46.92
N GLY A 22 7.50 0.10 -46.03
CA GLY A 22 7.11 1.30 -45.28
C GLY A 22 6.30 2.31 -46.10
N LEU A 23 6.09 2.04 -47.40
CA LEU A 23 5.28 2.86 -48.29
C LEU A 23 3.79 2.49 -48.19
N PRO A 24 2.90 3.45 -48.45
CA PRO A 24 1.47 3.19 -48.47
C PRO A 24 1.09 2.16 -49.57
N ARG A 25 0.28 1.13 -49.29
CA ARG A 25 -0.02 0.01 -50.23
C ARG A 25 -0.39 0.41 -51.68
N TRP A 26 -1.21 1.44 -51.85
CA TRP A 26 -1.56 2.04 -53.15
C TRP A 26 -0.36 2.48 -54.01
N THR A 27 0.80 2.85 -53.45
CA THR A 27 1.98 3.26 -54.24
C THR A 27 2.70 2.07 -54.88
N ILE A 28 2.40 0.84 -54.45
CA ILE A 28 3.04 -0.39 -54.94
C ILE A 28 2.39 -0.87 -56.24
N TYR A 29 1.11 -0.54 -56.47
CA TYR A 29 0.37 -0.91 -57.69
C TYR A 29 0.93 -0.28 -58.97
N PRO A 30 1.22 1.04 -59.05
CA PRO A 30 1.83 1.60 -60.25
C PRO A 30 3.24 1.05 -60.51
N VAL A 31 3.99 0.70 -59.46
CA VAL A 31 5.28 0.02 -59.59
C VAL A 31 5.10 -1.38 -60.16
N ALA A 32 4.14 -2.15 -59.65
CA ALA A 32 3.81 -3.48 -60.16
C ALA A 32 3.49 -3.43 -61.65
N VAL A 33 2.54 -2.58 -62.06
CA VAL A 33 2.17 -2.40 -63.47
C VAL A 33 3.35 -1.96 -64.34
N SER A 34 4.15 -1.00 -63.88
CA SER A 34 5.30 -0.49 -64.63
C SER A 34 6.37 -1.57 -64.86
N VAL A 35 6.68 -2.36 -63.83
CA VAL A 35 7.65 -3.46 -63.91
C VAL A 35 7.12 -4.57 -64.83
N THR A 36 5.82 -4.89 -64.78
CA THR A 36 5.20 -5.83 -65.73
C THR A 36 5.30 -5.35 -67.16
N LEU A 37 4.92 -4.09 -67.44
CA LEU A 37 4.96 -3.51 -68.78
C LEU A 37 6.39 -3.42 -69.32
N ALA A 38 7.36 -3.04 -68.49
CA ALA A 38 8.78 -3.02 -68.87
C ALA A 38 9.29 -4.42 -69.23
N THR A 39 8.84 -5.46 -68.52
CA THR A 39 9.19 -6.85 -68.81
C THR A 39 8.57 -7.33 -70.12
N LEU A 40 7.32 -6.97 -70.40
CA LEU A 40 6.65 -7.27 -71.68
C LEU A 40 7.35 -6.55 -72.86
N TRP A 41 7.77 -5.31 -72.66
CA TRP A 41 8.54 -4.56 -73.66
C TRP A 41 9.91 -5.18 -73.93
N LEU A 42 10.62 -5.60 -72.87
CA LEU A 42 11.88 -6.32 -72.99
C LEU A 42 11.69 -7.65 -73.72
N ARG A 43 10.60 -8.36 -73.45
CA ARG A 43 10.25 -9.60 -74.16
C ARG A 43 10.05 -9.37 -75.66
N LEU A 44 9.29 -8.34 -76.05
CA LEU A 44 9.12 -7.95 -77.46
C LEU A 44 10.48 -7.71 -78.16
N ALA A 45 11.41 -7.04 -77.49
CA ALA A 45 12.74 -6.77 -78.05
C ALA A 45 13.59 -8.05 -78.23
N LEU A 46 13.42 -9.03 -77.35
CA LEU A 46 14.20 -10.27 -77.35
C LEU A 46 13.64 -11.36 -78.26
N GLU A 47 12.37 -11.28 -78.64
CA GLU A 47 11.68 -12.31 -79.42
C GLU A 47 12.31 -12.56 -80.80
N GLN A 48 12.99 -11.56 -81.38
CA GLN A 48 13.73 -11.73 -82.64
C GLN A 48 14.96 -12.65 -82.52
N HIS A 49 15.41 -12.96 -81.31
CA HIS A 49 16.68 -13.65 -81.04
C HIS A 49 16.49 -15.01 -80.32
N PHE A 50 15.30 -15.31 -79.81
CA PHE A 50 15.04 -16.47 -78.97
C PHE A 50 13.73 -17.18 -79.34
N THR A 51 13.59 -18.45 -78.95
CA THR A 51 12.36 -19.21 -79.20
C THR A 51 11.20 -18.72 -78.32
N PRO A 52 9.94 -18.71 -78.83
CA PRO A 52 8.79 -18.12 -78.14
C PRO A 52 8.53 -18.67 -76.72
N HIS A 53 8.71 -19.99 -76.53
CA HIS A 53 8.45 -20.65 -75.24
C HIS A 53 9.51 -20.36 -74.16
N ALA A 54 10.75 -20.06 -74.54
CA ALA A 54 11.79 -19.72 -73.56
C ALA A 54 11.50 -18.40 -72.85
N LEU A 55 10.86 -17.46 -73.56
CA LEU A 55 10.55 -16.12 -73.08
C LEU A 55 9.29 -16.04 -72.21
N THR A 56 8.45 -17.08 -72.15
CA THR A 56 7.26 -17.10 -71.29
C THR A 56 7.63 -17.09 -69.81
N THR A 57 8.73 -17.74 -69.43
CA THR A 57 9.27 -17.72 -68.06
C THR A 57 9.65 -16.32 -67.57
N LEU A 58 10.05 -15.43 -68.49
CA LEU A 58 10.36 -14.03 -68.18
C LEU A 58 9.15 -13.27 -67.63
N SER A 59 7.93 -13.70 -67.99
CA SER A 59 6.68 -13.05 -67.57
C SER A 59 6.32 -13.31 -66.10
N VAL A 60 7.00 -14.27 -65.44
CA VAL A 60 6.80 -14.59 -64.01
C VAL A 60 7.61 -13.66 -63.09
N LEU A 61 8.77 -13.17 -63.53
CA LEU A 61 9.63 -12.26 -62.76
C LEU A 61 8.92 -11.00 -62.21
N PRO A 62 8.18 -10.22 -63.01
CA PRO A 62 7.47 -9.04 -62.52
C PRO A 62 6.41 -9.40 -61.47
N VAL A 63 5.81 -10.60 -61.58
CA VAL A 63 4.83 -11.11 -60.62
C VAL A 63 5.49 -11.39 -59.27
N ILE A 64 6.66 -12.03 -59.27
CA ILE A 64 7.44 -12.30 -58.05
C ILE A 64 7.83 -10.98 -57.37
N VAL A 65 8.36 -10.01 -58.12
CA VAL A 65 8.78 -8.71 -57.57
C VAL A 65 7.58 -7.96 -56.99
N SER A 66 6.45 -7.95 -57.68
CA SER A 66 5.24 -7.26 -57.23
C SER A 66 4.61 -7.93 -56.00
N ALA A 67 4.56 -9.26 -55.97
CA ALA A 67 4.10 -10.05 -54.83
C ALA A 67 5.01 -9.87 -53.61
N TYR A 68 6.33 -9.82 -53.81
CA TYR A 68 7.30 -9.60 -52.74
C TYR A 68 7.19 -8.21 -52.12
N LEU A 69 7.01 -7.16 -52.94
CA LEU A 69 6.87 -5.79 -52.43
C LEU A 69 5.50 -5.56 -51.76
N GLY A 70 4.45 -6.14 -52.33
CA GLY A 70 3.07 -5.74 -52.07
C GLY A 70 2.16 -6.78 -51.42
N GLY A 71 2.58 -8.04 -51.36
CA GLY A 71 1.75 -9.16 -50.93
C GLY A 71 0.75 -9.61 -52.00
N TRP A 72 -0.42 -10.06 -51.56
CA TRP A 72 -1.40 -10.72 -52.43
C TRP A 72 -1.83 -9.85 -53.64
N TRP A 73 -2.37 -8.65 -53.38
CA TRP A 73 -3.04 -7.87 -54.42
C TRP A 73 -2.11 -7.33 -55.51
N PRO A 74 -0.95 -6.73 -55.20
CA PRO A 74 -0.02 -6.27 -56.24
C PRO A 74 0.56 -7.41 -57.09
N GLY A 75 0.78 -8.60 -56.49
CA GLY A 75 1.17 -9.80 -57.22
C GLY A 75 0.08 -10.27 -58.20
N ILE A 76 -1.19 -10.31 -57.77
CA ILE A 76 -2.32 -10.65 -58.64
C ILE A 76 -2.48 -9.62 -59.78
N VAL A 77 -2.37 -8.33 -59.49
CA VAL A 77 -2.46 -7.27 -60.53
C VAL A 77 -1.34 -7.45 -61.56
N SER A 78 -0.10 -7.68 -61.13
CA SER A 78 1.00 -7.98 -62.06
C SER A 78 0.75 -9.27 -62.85
N THR A 79 0.11 -10.28 -62.24
CA THR A 79 -0.20 -11.56 -62.92
C THR A 79 -1.23 -11.35 -64.02
N VAL A 80 -2.29 -10.58 -63.75
CA VAL A 80 -3.35 -10.27 -64.72
C VAL A 80 -2.79 -9.43 -65.88
N VAL A 81 -2.01 -8.39 -65.59
CA VAL A 81 -1.38 -7.55 -66.61
C VAL A 81 -0.41 -8.38 -67.46
N ALA A 82 0.38 -9.26 -66.84
CA ALA A 82 1.27 -10.17 -67.57
C ALA A 82 0.47 -11.12 -68.47
N ALA A 83 -0.55 -11.79 -67.94
CA ALA A 83 -1.37 -12.75 -68.71
C ALA A 83 -2.08 -12.09 -69.89
N LEU A 84 -2.72 -10.94 -69.68
CA LEU A 84 -3.39 -10.18 -70.76
C LEU A 84 -2.38 -9.66 -71.79
N GLY A 85 -1.21 -9.22 -71.34
CA GLY A 85 -0.14 -8.79 -72.24
C GLY A 85 0.42 -9.93 -73.08
N VAL A 86 0.59 -11.12 -72.49
CA VAL A 86 1.03 -12.34 -73.19
C VAL A 86 0.00 -12.75 -74.24
N ASP A 87 -1.29 -12.82 -73.86
CA ASP A 87 -2.39 -13.19 -74.75
C ASP A 87 -2.50 -12.24 -75.94
N TYR A 88 -2.54 -10.93 -75.69
CA TYR A 88 -2.77 -9.95 -76.75
C TYR A 88 -1.58 -9.78 -77.71
N LEU A 89 -0.34 -9.82 -77.21
CA LEU A 89 0.85 -9.44 -77.99
C LEU A 89 1.61 -10.62 -78.58
N PHE A 90 1.48 -11.82 -78.03
CA PHE A 90 2.38 -12.95 -78.35
C PHE A 90 1.65 -14.24 -78.74
N LEU A 91 0.36 -14.38 -78.41
CA LEU A 91 -0.42 -15.58 -78.76
C LEU A 91 -1.26 -15.33 -80.04
N PRO A 92 -1.24 -16.27 -81.01
CA PRO A 92 -2.05 -16.14 -82.22
C PRO A 92 -3.55 -16.42 -81.95
N PRO A 93 -4.47 -15.63 -82.56
CA PRO A 93 -4.22 -14.50 -83.46
C PRO A 93 -3.78 -13.24 -82.70
N LEU A 94 -2.67 -12.66 -83.14
CA LEU A 94 -2.08 -11.46 -82.52
C LEU A 94 -3.08 -10.29 -82.53
N GLY A 95 -3.11 -9.51 -81.46
CA GLY A 95 -4.03 -8.39 -81.29
C GLY A 95 -5.46 -8.80 -80.95
N SER A 96 -5.68 -10.06 -80.55
CA SER A 96 -6.96 -10.59 -80.08
C SER A 96 -6.78 -11.38 -78.78
N PHE A 97 -7.85 -11.55 -78.02
CA PHE A 97 -7.87 -12.41 -76.82
C PHE A 97 -8.45 -13.81 -77.12
N GLN A 98 -8.29 -14.28 -78.37
CA GLN A 98 -8.77 -15.60 -78.77
C GLN A 98 -7.61 -16.59 -78.76
N ILE A 99 -7.72 -17.63 -77.94
CA ILE A 99 -6.68 -18.66 -77.88
C ILE A 99 -6.93 -19.69 -78.98
N ALA A 100 -6.11 -19.66 -80.04
CA ALA A 100 -6.28 -20.57 -81.18
C ALA A 100 -5.79 -22.00 -80.90
N HIS A 101 -4.80 -22.17 -80.02
CA HIS A 101 -4.17 -23.47 -79.76
C HIS A 101 -4.25 -23.88 -78.27
N PRO A 102 -4.61 -25.14 -77.96
CA PRO A 102 -4.69 -25.61 -76.57
C PRO A 102 -3.43 -25.42 -75.70
N PRO A 103 -2.19 -25.57 -76.21
CA PRO A 103 -0.98 -25.35 -75.40
C PRO A 103 -0.84 -23.92 -74.84
N ASP A 104 -1.30 -22.91 -75.59
CA ASP A 104 -1.21 -21.51 -75.19
C ASP A 104 -2.14 -21.20 -73.99
N ALA A 105 -3.30 -21.86 -73.94
CA ALA A 105 -4.19 -21.82 -72.78
C ALA A 105 -3.55 -22.45 -71.55
N VAL A 106 -2.75 -23.51 -71.74
CA VAL A 106 -2.01 -24.16 -70.64
C VAL A 106 -0.92 -23.23 -70.11
N ASP A 107 -0.15 -22.56 -70.99
CA ASP A 107 0.88 -21.61 -70.59
C ASP A 107 0.32 -20.42 -69.78
N LEU A 108 -0.81 -19.84 -70.23
CA LEU A 108 -1.52 -18.81 -69.48
C LEU A 108 -2.06 -19.32 -68.13
N GLY A 109 -2.59 -20.55 -68.11
CA GLY A 109 -3.04 -21.21 -66.88
C GLY A 109 -1.91 -21.44 -65.88
N VAL A 110 -0.74 -21.86 -66.36
CA VAL A 110 0.47 -22.04 -65.55
C VAL A 110 0.97 -20.70 -65.01
N LEU A 111 0.99 -19.64 -65.83
CA LEU A 111 1.35 -18.28 -65.38
C LEU A 111 0.39 -17.77 -64.30
N ALA A 112 -0.92 -17.89 -64.51
CA ALA A 112 -1.93 -17.48 -63.54
C ALA A 112 -1.83 -18.28 -62.23
N GLY A 113 -1.65 -19.59 -62.33
CA GLY A 113 -1.47 -20.48 -61.18
C GLY A 113 -0.20 -20.18 -60.38
N ALA A 114 0.94 -20.01 -61.07
CA ALA A 114 2.20 -19.64 -60.44
C ALA A 114 2.13 -18.26 -59.78
N GLY A 115 1.51 -17.28 -60.44
CA GLY A 115 1.33 -15.93 -59.90
C GLY A 115 0.45 -15.89 -58.66
N ALA A 116 -0.66 -16.63 -58.66
CA ALA A 116 -1.52 -16.77 -57.49
C ALA A 116 -0.78 -17.48 -56.33
N LEU A 117 -0.02 -18.55 -56.61
CA LEU A 117 0.76 -19.27 -55.60
C LEU A 117 1.84 -18.38 -54.96
N VAL A 118 2.63 -17.68 -55.77
CA VAL A 118 3.67 -16.75 -55.29
C VAL A 118 3.05 -15.63 -54.46
N SER A 119 1.94 -15.05 -54.93
CA SER A 119 1.22 -14.01 -54.21
C SER A 119 0.70 -14.50 -52.85
N ALA A 120 0.16 -15.73 -52.78
CA ALA A 120 -0.27 -16.34 -51.52
C ALA A 120 0.89 -16.57 -50.55
N LEU A 121 2.03 -17.07 -51.06
CA LEU A 121 3.23 -17.33 -50.26
C LEU A 121 3.81 -16.03 -49.68
N CYS A 122 3.97 -14.99 -50.50
CA CYS A 122 4.44 -13.68 -50.04
C CYS A 122 3.51 -13.07 -48.99
N GLU A 123 2.19 -13.16 -49.17
CA GLU A 123 1.23 -12.68 -48.16
C GLU A 123 1.33 -13.45 -46.84
N LYS A 124 1.56 -14.77 -46.89
CA LYS A 124 1.76 -15.60 -45.69
C LYS A 124 3.07 -15.23 -44.99
N LEU A 125 4.15 -15.03 -45.73
CA LEU A 125 5.45 -14.58 -45.19
C LEU A 125 5.34 -13.21 -44.53
N HIS A 126 4.65 -12.25 -45.16
CA HIS A 126 4.41 -10.94 -44.57
C HIS A 126 3.62 -11.01 -43.27
N ARG A 127 2.58 -11.85 -43.21
CA ARG A 127 1.80 -12.06 -41.99
C ARG A 127 2.65 -12.65 -40.86
N HIS A 128 3.48 -13.65 -41.14
CA HIS A 128 4.38 -14.22 -40.14
C HIS A 128 5.44 -13.21 -39.67
N ALA A 129 6.05 -12.46 -40.58
CA ALA A 129 7.03 -11.43 -40.24
C ALA A 129 6.42 -10.31 -39.39
N ALA A 130 5.20 -9.87 -39.71
CA ALA A 130 4.48 -8.86 -38.93
C ALA A 130 4.12 -9.38 -37.53
N ALA A 131 3.61 -10.61 -37.42
CA ALA A 131 3.31 -11.25 -36.14
C ALA A 131 4.56 -11.35 -35.26
N LEU A 132 5.69 -11.81 -35.80
CA LEU A 132 6.97 -11.89 -35.09
C LEU A 132 7.41 -10.53 -34.55
N ARG A 133 7.38 -9.48 -35.38
CA ARG A 133 7.75 -8.12 -34.95
C ARG A 133 6.84 -7.60 -33.84
N SER A 134 5.53 -7.79 -33.98
CA SER A 134 4.57 -7.35 -32.96
C SER A 134 4.77 -8.08 -31.62
N GLY A 135 5.08 -9.38 -31.67
CA GLY A 135 5.39 -10.18 -30.48
C GLY A 135 6.69 -9.74 -29.80
N GLN A 136 7.75 -9.50 -30.58
CA GLN A 136 9.02 -8.98 -30.07
C GLN A 136 8.86 -7.60 -29.42
N GLU A 137 8.08 -6.72 -30.04
CA GLU A 137 7.86 -5.38 -29.49
C GLU A 137 6.97 -5.40 -28.23
N ALA A 138 5.96 -6.28 -28.18
CA ALA A 138 5.17 -6.50 -26.98
C ALA A 138 6.03 -7.05 -25.83
N LEU A 139 6.92 -8.01 -26.12
CA LEU A 139 7.87 -8.56 -25.15
C LEU A 139 8.80 -7.47 -24.62
N ARG A 140 9.44 -6.70 -25.51
CA ARG A 140 10.34 -5.59 -25.15
C ARG A 140 9.64 -4.57 -24.25
N LYS A 141 8.41 -4.16 -24.59
CA LYS A 141 7.63 -3.22 -23.76
C LYS A 141 7.28 -3.80 -22.40
N SER A 142 6.98 -5.11 -22.34
CA SER A 142 6.73 -5.80 -21.08
C SER A 142 7.99 -5.84 -20.20
N GLU A 143 9.14 -6.18 -20.78
CA GLU A 143 10.44 -6.21 -20.09
C GLU A 143 10.83 -4.82 -19.58
N GLU A 144 10.71 -3.77 -20.41
CA GLU A 144 10.96 -2.38 -20.02
C GLU A 144 10.06 -1.96 -18.85
N ARG A 145 8.78 -2.35 -18.89
CA ARG A 145 7.84 -2.06 -17.81
C ARG A 145 8.21 -2.76 -16.50
N VAL A 146 8.55 -4.04 -16.56
CA VAL A 146 8.97 -4.81 -15.38
C VAL A 146 10.26 -4.22 -14.79
N ARG A 147 11.24 -3.92 -15.65
CA ARG A 147 12.49 -3.29 -15.23
C ARG A 147 12.25 -1.94 -14.55
N ALA A 148 11.39 -1.10 -15.13
CA ALA A 148 11.05 0.20 -14.54
C ALA A 148 10.41 0.06 -13.14
N LEU A 149 9.56 -0.95 -12.93
CA LEU A 149 8.96 -1.20 -11.62
C LEU A 149 10.00 -1.61 -10.57
N VAL A 150 10.94 -2.49 -10.94
CA VAL A 150 12.02 -2.95 -10.06
C VAL A 150 12.98 -1.81 -9.72
N GLU A 151 13.37 -1.01 -10.71
CA GLU A 151 14.32 0.10 -10.54
C GLU A 151 13.77 1.28 -9.73
N ASN A 152 12.44 1.44 -9.66
CA ASN A 152 11.78 2.50 -8.88
C ASN A 152 11.10 1.99 -7.61
N ALA A 153 11.34 0.73 -7.22
CA ALA A 153 10.84 0.21 -5.95
C ALA A 153 11.50 0.96 -4.76
N GLY A 154 10.72 1.22 -3.71
CA GLY A 154 11.22 1.90 -2.50
C GLY A 154 12.04 1.02 -1.56
N ASP A 155 11.98 -0.31 -1.74
CA ASP A 155 12.82 -1.27 -1.04
C ASP A 155 14.01 -1.68 -1.93
N ALA A 156 15.15 -2.01 -1.32
CA ALA A 156 16.31 -2.50 -2.04
C ALA A 156 16.07 -3.95 -2.47
N ILE A 157 16.34 -4.25 -3.74
CA ILE A 157 16.11 -5.56 -4.35
C ILE A 157 17.43 -6.13 -4.83
N TYR A 158 17.68 -7.38 -4.45
CA TYR A 158 18.86 -8.16 -4.79
C TYR A 158 18.42 -9.49 -5.40
N LEU A 159 19.03 -9.87 -6.51
CA LEU A 159 18.95 -11.20 -7.07
C LEU A 159 20.28 -11.91 -6.81
N VAL A 160 20.22 -13.10 -6.22
CA VAL A 160 21.39 -13.82 -5.70
C VAL A 160 21.42 -15.24 -6.26
N ASP A 161 22.59 -15.74 -6.62
CA ASP A 161 22.78 -17.14 -7.02
C ASP A 161 22.86 -18.10 -5.81
N ALA A 162 22.95 -19.40 -6.08
CA ALA A 162 23.08 -20.43 -5.05
C ALA A 162 24.38 -20.33 -4.21
N THR A 163 25.38 -19.58 -4.68
CA THR A 163 26.65 -19.35 -3.97
C THR A 163 26.61 -18.09 -3.09
N GLY A 164 25.51 -17.34 -3.13
CA GLY A 164 25.38 -16.08 -2.38
C GLY A 164 25.95 -14.87 -3.13
N ARG A 165 26.25 -14.95 -4.43
CA ARG A 165 26.73 -13.81 -5.23
C ARG A 165 25.58 -13.04 -5.86
N PHE A 166 25.72 -11.72 -5.92
CA PHE A 166 24.71 -10.86 -6.53
C PHE A 166 24.74 -10.99 -8.06
N LEU A 167 23.63 -11.44 -8.62
CA LEU A 167 23.38 -11.49 -10.07
C LEU A 167 22.81 -10.18 -10.58
N ASP A 168 21.94 -9.54 -9.80
CA ASP A 168 21.38 -8.23 -10.12
C ASP A 168 20.94 -7.44 -8.91
N VAL A 169 20.84 -6.12 -9.05
CA VAL A 169 20.37 -5.19 -8.02
C VAL A 169 19.59 -4.04 -8.63
N ASN A 170 18.65 -3.47 -7.87
CA ASN A 170 17.95 -2.24 -8.27
C ASN A 170 18.68 -0.97 -7.79
N ARG A 171 18.26 0.18 -8.30
CA ARG A 171 18.78 1.50 -7.91
C ARG A 171 18.70 1.80 -6.41
N GLU A 172 17.66 1.30 -5.73
CA GLU A 172 17.50 1.53 -4.30
C GLU A 172 18.57 0.80 -3.48
N ALA A 173 19.00 -0.39 -3.90
CA ALA A 173 20.14 -1.08 -3.31
C ALA A 173 21.43 -0.26 -3.41
N GLU A 174 21.71 0.37 -4.55
CA GLU A 174 22.86 1.28 -4.70
C GLU A 174 22.76 2.48 -3.76
N ARG A 175 21.56 3.08 -3.66
CA ARG A 175 21.31 4.24 -2.80
C ARG A 175 21.48 3.91 -1.32
N GLN A 176 20.92 2.80 -0.86
CA GLN A 176 20.97 2.41 0.55
C GLN A 176 22.35 1.93 0.97
N THR A 177 23.07 1.22 0.11
CA THR A 177 24.38 0.64 0.47
C THR A 177 25.56 1.54 0.10
N GLU A 178 25.34 2.54 -0.75
CA GLU A 178 26.35 3.48 -1.28
C GLU A 178 27.42 2.82 -2.17
N PHE A 179 27.23 1.54 -2.52
CA PHE A 179 27.99 0.84 -3.54
C PHE A 179 27.33 1.04 -4.91
N SER A 180 28.14 1.15 -5.96
CA SER A 180 27.59 1.09 -7.32
C SER A 180 27.19 -0.34 -7.68
N ARG A 181 26.29 -0.49 -8.66
CA ARG A 181 25.87 -1.78 -9.21
C ARG A 181 27.05 -2.66 -9.59
N GLU A 182 28.06 -2.10 -10.27
CA GLU A 182 29.26 -2.85 -10.65
C GLU A 182 30.05 -3.39 -9.45
N GLN A 183 30.05 -2.68 -8.33
CA GLN A 183 30.69 -3.13 -7.09
C GLN A 183 29.86 -4.24 -6.45
N LEU A 184 28.55 -4.02 -6.31
CA LEU A 184 27.62 -5.01 -5.76
C LEU A 184 27.66 -6.33 -6.53
N LEU A 185 27.70 -6.30 -7.86
CA LEU A 185 27.78 -7.51 -8.70
C LEU A 185 29.10 -8.29 -8.55
N ARG A 186 30.14 -7.70 -7.95
CA ARG A 186 31.40 -8.38 -7.62
C ARG A 186 31.45 -8.88 -6.17
N MET A 187 30.42 -8.55 -5.39
CA MET A 187 30.28 -8.91 -3.97
C MET A 187 29.30 -10.07 -3.80
N GLY A 188 29.30 -10.64 -2.61
CA GLY A 188 28.26 -11.57 -2.14
C GLY A 188 27.52 -11.04 -0.93
N VAL A 189 26.49 -11.78 -0.53
CA VAL A 189 25.67 -11.47 0.67
C VAL A 189 26.56 -11.35 1.92
N ALA A 190 27.62 -12.17 2.02
CA ALA A 190 28.57 -12.14 3.13
C ALA A 190 29.36 -10.83 3.27
N ASP A 191 29.53 -10.07 2.18
CA ASP A 191 30.23 -8.78 2.21
C ASP A 191 29.31 -7.65 2.69
N LEU A 192 27.99 -7.82 2.54
CA LEU A 192 26.99 -6.80 2.81
C LEU A 192 26.29 -7.00 4.16
N ASP A 193 25.90 -8.23 4.50
CA ASP A 193 25.18 -8.58 5.72
C ASP A 193 26.16 -8.76 6.89
N CYS A 194 26.08 -7.88 7.89
CA CYS A 194 26.94 -7.88 9.07
C CYS A 194 26.75 -9.12 9.96
N ASN A 195 25.59 -9.77 9.92
CA ASN A 195 25.28 -10.93 10.75
C ASN A 195 25.39 -12.24 9.97
N TYR A 196 25.96 -12.20 8.77
CA TYR A 196 26.15 -13.39 7.95
C TYR A 196 27.06 -14.41 8.65
N THR A 197 26.57 -15.64 8.78
CA THR A 197 27.39 -16.80 9.12
C THR A 197 27.15 -17.93 8.12
N ASN A 198 28.16 -18.80 7.93
CA ASN A 198 27.99 -19.97 7.06
C ASN A 198 26.87 -20.91 7.58
N GLU A 199 26.70 -20.97 8.90
CA GLU A 199 25.64 -21.73 9.55
C GLU A 199 24.26 -21.13 9.29
N SER A 200 24.12 -19.79 9.38
CA SER A 200 22.86 -19.14 9.04
C SER A 200 22.51 -19.35 7.57
N PHE A 201 23.48 -19.21 6.66
CA PHE A 201 23.26 -19.43 5.23
C PHE A 201 22.83 -20.87 4.91
N ALA A 202 23.45 -21.87 5.53
CA ALA A 202 23.06 -23.27 5.37
C ALA A 202 21.65 -23.55 5.90
N ALA A 203 21.32 -23.04 7.10
CA ALA A 203 19.99 -23.17 7.68
C ALA A 203 18.91 -22.45 6.84
N PHE A 204 19.24 -21.30 6.25
CA PHE A 204 18.39 -20.62 5.28
C PHE A 204 18.19 -21.47 4.02
N GLY A 205 19.24 -22.09 3.48
CA GLY A 205 19.17 -22.99 2.34
C GLY A 205 18.19 -24.15 2.55
N GLU A 206 18.26 -24.81 3.71
CA GLU A 206 17.34 -25.90 4.09
C GLU A 206 15.90 -25.43 4.24
N THR A 207 15.69 -24.30 4.91
CA THR A 207 14.34 -23.72 5.11
C THR A 207 13.69 -23.33 3.78
N MET A 208 14.48 -22.80 2.85
CA MET A 208 14.03 -22.35 1.53
C MET A 208 13.82 -23.52 0.55
N ALA A 209 14.50 -24.66 0.75
CA ALA A 209 14.24 -25.88 -0.02
C ALA A 209 12.80 -26.38 0.16
N ASN A 210 12.19 -26.11 1.32
CA ASN A 210 10.80 -26.44 1.63
C ASN A 210 9.78 -25.42 1.08
N GLY A 211 10.22 -24.42 0.30
CA GLY A 211 9.35 -23.40 -0.30
C GLY A 211 8.88 -22.32 0.67
N ALA A 212 9.45 -22.24 1.88
CA ALA A 212 9.11 -21.21 2.84
C ALA A 212 9.62 -19.82 2.39
N LYS A 213 8.87 -18.76 2.71
CA LYS A 213 9.35 -17.39 2.63
C LYS A 213 9.89 -17.02 3.99
N VAL A 214 11.11 -16.50 4.06
CA VAL A 214 11.71 -16.10 5.34
C VAL A 214 11.76 -14.58 5.45
N LEU A 215 11.31 -14.08 6.59
CA LEU A 215 11.34 -12.67 6.97
C LEU A 215 12.09 -12.56 8.29
N PHE A 216 13.13 -11.75 8.33
CA PHE A 216 13.95 -11.55 9.52
C PHE A 216 14.61 -10.17 9.51
N GLU A 217 15.05 -9.72 10.67
CA GLU A 217 15.85 -8.50 10.78
C GLU A 217 17.34 -8.83 10.78
N THR A 218 18.13 -8.03 10.07
CA THR A 218 19.60 -8.06 10.11
C THR A 218 20.16 -6.63 10.01
N ALA A 219 21.47 -6.48 9.81
CA ALA A 219 22.10 -5.21 9.55
C ALA A 219 22.97 -5.30 8.30
N HIS A 220 22.81 -4.35 7.38
CA HIS A 220 23.66 -4.21 6.21
C HIS A 220 24.76 -3.19 6.47
N ARG A 221 25.87 -3.32 5.73
CA ARG A 221 27.01 -2.40 5.76
C ARG A 221 26.97 -1.45 4.56
N ARG A 222 27.16 -0.16 4.82
CA ARG A 222 27.39 0.86 3.80
C ARG A 222 28.84 0.87 3.36
N LYS A 223 29.11 1.46 2.19
CA LYS A 223 30.47 1.65 1.68
C LYS A 223 31.37 2.47 2.62
N ASN A 224 30.80 3.42 3.35
CA ASN A 224 31.52 4.21 4.34
C ASN A 224 31.91 3.42 5.61
N GLY A 225 31.44 2.18 5.76
CA GLY A 225 31.70 1.28 6.89
C GLY A 225 30.58 1.21 7.92
N ASP A 226 29.62 2.15 7.90
CA ASP A 226 28.51 2.20 8.85
C ASP A 226 27.54 1.05 8.62
N SER A 227 26.97 0.51 9.70
CA SER A 227 25.88 -0.46 9.62
C SER A 227 24.52 0.21 9.77
N PHE A 228 23.52 -0.34 9.11
CA PHE A 228 22.12 0.08 9.28
C PHE A 228 21.21 -1.14 9.35
N PRO A 229 20.16 -1.10 10.19
CA PRO A 229 19.27 -2.23 10.34
C PRO A 229 18.34 -2.35 9.13
N VAL A 230 18.13 -3.58 8.69
CA VAL A 230 17.22 -3.90 7.59
C VAL A 230 16.30 -5.06 7.96
N GLU A 231 15.07 -5.02 7.48
CA GLU A 231 14.16 -6.16 7.47
C GLU A 231 14.28 -6.84 6.09
N LEU A 232 14.76 -8.07 6.08
CA LEU A 232 15.05 -8.82 4.86
C LEU A 232 13.99 -9.90 4.62
N LYS A 233 13.39 -9.86 3.44
CA LYS A 233 12.50 -10.90 2.93
C LYS A 233 13.18 -11.63 1.78
N VAL A 234 13.35 -12.94 1.93
CA VAL A 234 13.98 -13.77 0.90
C VAL A 234 12.97 -14.73 0.30
N VAL A 235 12.98 -14.85 -1.03
CA VAL A 235 12.13 -15.78 -1.81
C VAL A 235 13.00 -16.60 -2.76
N ARG A 236 12.84 -17.92 -2.75
CA ARG A 236 13.47 -18.82 -3.72
C ARG A 236 12.68 -18.82 -5.03
N LEU A 237 13.39 -18.70 -6.15
CA LEU A 237 12.86 -18.77 -7.51
C LEU A 237 13.60 -19.87 -8.28
N GLU A 238 12.95 -20.39 -9.32
CA GLU A 238 13.59 -21.29 -10.28
C GLU A 238 14.21 -20.45 -11.39
N GLY A 239 15.53 -20.60 -11.59
CA GLY A 239 16.27 -19.99 -12.69
C GLY A 239 16.78 -21.04 -13.66
N ASP A 240 17.14 -20.61 -14.87
CA ASP A 240 17.58 -21.50 -15.96
C ASP A 240 18.86 -22.30 -15.61
N ALA A 241 19.75 -21.72 -14.79
CA ALA A 241 21.03 -22.32 -14.37
C ALA A 241 20.99 -22.93 -12.96
N GLY A 242 19.83 -22.97 -12.31
CA GLY A 242 19.66 -23.43 -10.93
C GLY A 242 18.80 -22.50 -10.08
N PRO A 243 18.67 -22.78 -8.77
CA PRO A 243 17.89 -21.93 -7.87
C PRO A 243 18.52 -20.55 -7.73
N VAL A 244 17.68 -19.51 -7.81
CA VAL A 244 18.06 -18.12 -7.54
C VAL A 244 17.21 -17.57 -6.40
N PHE A 245 17.72 -16.57 -5.70
CA PHE A 245 17.09 -16.02 -4.52
C PHE A 245 16.84 -14.53 -4.71
N LEU A 246 15.60 -14.11 -4.49
CA LEU A 246 15.19 -12.72 -4.49
C LEU A 246 15.19 -12.22 -3.04
N GLY A 247 16.12 -11.32 -2.72
CA GLY A 247 16.17 -10.60 -1.44
C GLY A 247 15.54 -9.22 -1.59
N ILE A 248 14.57 -8.90 -0.75
CA ILE A 248 13.97 -7.57 -0.62
C ILE A 248 14.34 -7.04 0.76
N ALA A 249 15.17 -6.00 0.81
CA ALA A 249 15.64 -5.38 2.04
C ALA A 249 14.96 -4.03 2.23
N ARG A 250 14.32 -3.85 3.39
CA ARG A 250 13.74 -2.59 3.82
C ARG A 250 14.60 -1.97 4.91
N ASP A 251 15.03 -0.73 4.73
CA ASP A 251 15.69 0.04 5.79
C ASP A 251 14.69 0.32 6.91
N ILE A 252 15.03 -0.10 8.13
CA ILE A 252 14.20 0.08 9.33
C ILE A 252 14.88 1.01 10.35
N ALA A 253 15.89 1.78 9.93
CA ALA A 253 16.62 2.69 10.82
C ALA A 253 15.71 3.74 11.44
N GLU A 254 14.78 4.33 10.69
CA GLU A 254 13.83 5.32 11.21
C GLU A 254 12.86 4.69 12.22
N ARG A 255 12.34 3.49 11.92
CA ARG A 255 11.50 2.71 12.83
C ARG A 255 12.23 2.45 14.15
N LYS A 256 13.46 1.93 14.09
CA LYS A 256 14.27 1.62 15.28
C LYS A 256 14.68 2.87 16.07
N ARG A 257 15.05 3.96 15.41
CA ARG A 257 15.37 5.23 16.12
C ARG A 257 14.16 5.79 16.85
N SER A 258 12.99 5.70 16.23
CA SER A 258 11.73 6.09 16.86
C SER A 258 11.50 5.24 18.11
N GLU A 259 11.54 3.91 17.98
CA GLU A 259 11.41 2.95 19.10
C GLU A 259 12.45 3.14 20.22
N GLU A 260 13.71 3.47 19.89
CA GLU A 260 14.75 3.74 20.89
C GLU A 260 14.54 5.07 21.61
N LEU A 261 14.26 6.15 20.88
CA LEU A 261 13.96 7.45 21.49
C LEU A 261 12.75 7.32 22.43
N HIS A 262 11.76 6.54 22.00
CA HIS A 262 10.58 6.20 22.76
C HIS A 262 10.90 5.45 24.06
N ALA A 263 11.72 4.40 24.00
CA ALA A 263 12.17 3.67 25.19
C ALA A 263 13.00 4.56 26.14
N GLN A 264 13.81 5.46 25.60
CA GLN A 264 14.59 6.42 26.38
C GLN A 264 13.71 7.44 27.11
N ILE A 265 12.67 7.97 26.46
CA ILE A 265 11.70 8.87 27.10
C ILE A 265 10.98 8.15 28.25
N GLU A 266 10.48 6.93 28.02
CA GLU A 266 9.81 6.14 29.08
C GLU A 266 10.75 5.88 30.27
N SER A 267 12.00 5.49 30.01
CA SER A 267 13.00 5.23 31.05
C SER A 267 13.37 6.49 31.82
N THR A 268 13.56 7.60 31.12
CA THR A 268 13.92 8.91 31.72
C THR A 268 12.81 9.41 32.63
N ILE A 269 11.55 9.35 32.18
CA ILE A 269 10.39 9.74 33.00
C ILE A 269 10.31 8.87 34.26
N ARG A 270 10.51 7.55 34.12
CA ARG A 270 10.45 6.60 35.24
C ARG A 270 11.53 6.88 36.28
N HIS A 271 12.78 7.04 35.86
CA HIS A 271 13.91 7.22 36.79
C HIS A 271 13.97 8.63 37.40
N ASN A 272 13.74 9.68 36.61
CA ASN A 272 13.98 11.05 37.07
C ASN A 272 12.79 11.70 37.75
N LEU A 273 11.57 11.21 37.52
CA LEU A 273 10.35 11.84 38.05
C LEU A 273 9.55 10.89 38.94
N ARG A 274 9.27 9.66 38.49
CA ARG A 274 8.38 8.74 39.22
C ARG A 274 8.98 8.26 40.55
N ILE A 275 10.22 7.78 40.52
CA ILE A 275 10.90 7.25 41.72
C ILE A 275 11.06 8.34 42.81
N PRO A 276 11.63 9.52 42.54
CA PRO A 276 11.79 10.53 43.58
C PRO A 276 10.45 11.08 44.09
N ALA A 277 9.44 11.24 43.23
CA ALA A 277 8.10 11.63 43.68
C ALA A 277 7.46 10.57 44.59
N GLY A 278 7.60 9.28 44.24
CA GLY A 278 7.14 8.17 45.09
C GLY A 278 7.84 8.13 46.45
N ASN A 279 9.15 8.31 46.48
CA ASN A 279 9.91 8.38 47.72
C ASN A 279 9.48 9.58 48.58
N ALA A 280 9.25 10.74 47.97
CA ALA A 280 8.78 11.93 48.66
C ALA A 280 7.40 11.72 49.31
N VAL A 281 6.45 11.13 48.58
CA VAL A 281 5.13 10.71 49.10
C VAL A 281 5.29 9.71 50.25
N GLN A 282 6.17 8.72 50.10
CA GLN A 282 6.38 7.70 51.12
C GLN A 282 6.98 8.28 52.41
N VAL A 283 7.95 9.18 52.31
CA VAL A 283 8.52 9.88 53.47
C VAL A 283 7.44 10.72 54.18
N ALA A 284 6.59 11.43 53.43
CA ALA A 284 5.49 12.20 54.01
C ALA A 284 4.50 11.30 54.78
N ARG A 285 4.15 10.12 54.23
CA ARG A 285 3.32 9.12 54.92
C ARG A 285 3.95 8.60 56.20
N LEU A 286 5.26 8.29 56.17
CA LEU A 286 6.00 7.80 57.33
C LEU A 286 6.08 8.85 58.45
N LEU A 287 6.36 10.12 58.09
CA LEU A 287 6.35 11.23 59.05
C LEU A 287 4.98 11.41 59.70
N ARG A 288 3.89 11.26 58.92
CA ARG A 288 2.52 11.31 59.46
C ARG A 288 2.22 10.16 60.43
N ALA A 289 2.69 8.95 60.13
CA ALA A 289 2.41 7.76 60.93
C ALA A 289 3.21 7.70 62.25
N GLY A 290 4.41 8.29 62.28
CA GLY A 290 5.35 8.14 63.40
C GLY A 290 5.41 9.31 64.40
N ALA A 291 4.80 10.47 64.11
CA ALA A 291 5.02 11.68 64.90
C ALA A 291 3.75 12.27 65.52
N ASN A 292 3.88 12.77 66.76
CA ASN A 292 2.87 13.59 67.44
C ASN A 292 2.94 15.03 66.87
N LEU A 293 2.55 15.16 65.60
CA LEU A 293 2.65 16.41 64.84
C LEU A 293 1.58 17.41 65.26
N ALA A 294 1.93 18.69 65.23
CA ALA A 294 0.95 19.76 65.31
C ALA A 294 0.01 19.70 64.08
N ASP A 295 -1.21 20.22 64.23
CA ASP A 295 -2.21 20.17 63.15
C ASP A 295 -1.76 20.93 61.89
N GLU A 296 -0.89 21.93 62.03
CA GLU A 296 -0.32 22.70 60.93
C GLU A 296 0.69 21.87 60.11
N ASP A 297 1.54 21.08 60.77
CA ASP A 297 2.48 20.15 60.12
C ASP A 297 1.74 19.02 59.41
N ARG A 298 0.65 18.51 59.99
CA ARG A 298 -0.21 17.52 59.34
C ARG A 298 -0.81 18.04 58.04
N ARG A 299 -1.30 19.29 58.04
CA ARG A 299 -1.86 19.93 56.83
C ARG A 299 -0.80 20.10 55.73
N LEU A 300 0.43 20.47 56.10
CA LEU A 300 1.54 20.60 55.15
C LEU A 300 1.91 19.24 54.54
N LEU A 301 1.97 18.18 55.36
CA LEU A 301 2.23 16.82 54.88
C LEU A 301 1.11 16.31 53.97
N ASP A 302 -0.16 16.57 54.29
CA ASP A 302 -1.29 16.20 53.44
C ASP A 302 -1.24 16.92 52.09
N LEU A 303 -0.87 18.21 52.06
CA LEU A 303 -0.69 18.97 50.82
C LEU A 303 0.45 18.38 49.97
N PHE A 304 1.57 18.01 50.61
CA PHE A 304 2.71 17.41 49.92
C PHE A 304 2.40 16.02 49.38
N GLU A 305 1.73 15.17 50.17
CA GLU A 305 1.27 13.84 49.75
C GLU A 305 0.32 13.95 48.53
N GLN A 306 -0.65 14.87 48.60
CA GLN A 306 -1.60 15.10 47.50
C GLN A 306 -0.90 15.61 46.24
N SER A 307 0.04 16.54 46.37
CA SER A 307 0.80 17.06 45.23
C SER A 307 1.69 15.99 44.59
N GLY A 308 2.35 15.17 45.41
CA GLY A 308 3.18 14.06 44.93
C GLY A 308 2.36 12.97 44.25
N GLN A 309 1.21 12.60 44.83
CA GLN A 309 0.29 11.64 44.22
C GLN A 309 -0.27 12.18 42.89
N HIS A 310 -0.66 13.45 42.84
CA HIS A 310 -1.13 14.08 41.60
C HIS A 310 -0.06 14.07 40.49
N MET A 311 1.22 14.27 40.86
CA MET A 311 2.33 14.17 39.91
C MET A 311 2.47 12.74 39.36
N LEU A 312 2.41 11.73 40.23
CA LEU A 312 2.47 10.32 39.82
C LEU A 312 1.32 9.96 38.87
N ASP A 313 0.09 10.35 39.22
CA ASP A 313 -1.09 10.10 38.39
C ASP A 313 -0.96 10.78 37.02
N THR A 314 -0.40 11.99 36.99
CA THR A 314 -0.12 12.73 35.75
C THR A 314 0.93 12.02 34.90
N LEU A 315 2.00 11.50 35.50
CA LEU A 315 3.03 10.74 34.78
C LEU A 315 2.46 9.45 34.19
N ASP A 316 1.64 8.72 34.96
CA ASP A 316 0.95 7.52 34.49
C ASP A 316 0.04 7.83 33.30
N MET A 317 -0.70 8.94 33.37
CA MET A 317 -1.52 9.43 32.26
C MET A 317 -0.70 9.70 31.00
N TYR A 318 0.45 10.39 31.13
CA TYR A 318 1.32 10.70 30.00
C TYR A 318 1.87 9.44 29.34
N LEU A 319 2.31 8.45 30.12
CA LEU A 319 2.84 7.20 29.59
C LEU A 319 1.77 6.40 28.84
N VAL A 320 0.56 6.32 29.38
CA VAL A 320 -0.58 5.67 28.69
C VAL A 320 -0.91 6.40 27.40
N LEU A 321 -1.06 7.72 27.46
CA LEU A 321 -1.41 8.54 26.29
C LEU A 321 -0.35 8.41 25.19
N TYR A 322 0.92 8.41 25.57
CA TYR A 322 2.05 8.20 24.67
C TYR A 322 1.98 6.82 23.97
N LYS A 323 1.76 5.73 24.73
CA LYS A 323 1.64 4.38 24.15
C LYS A 323 0.50 4.28 23.13
N ILE A 324 -0.60 4.97 23.40
CA ILE A 324 -1.75 5.04 22.48
C ILE A 324 -1.43 5.87 21.25
N GLU A 325 -0.87 7.08 21.40
CA GLU A 325 -0.54 7.98 20.27
C GLU A 325 0.51 7.36 19.32
N ALA A 326 1.48 6.62 19.87
CA ALA A 326 2.51 5.94 19.10
C ALA A 326 2.05 4.61 18.45
N GLY A 327 0.82 4.17 18.71
CA GLY A 327 0.31 2.87 18.23
C GLY A 327 1.00 1.67 18.87
N LEU A 328 1.69 1.85 20.00
CA LEU A 328 2.42 0.80 20.73
C LEU A 328 1.56 0.09 21.78
N HIS A 329 0.33 0.58 22.01
CA HIS A 329 -0.61 -0.03 22.95
C HIS A 329 -1.15 -1.35 22.40
N GLN A 330 -0.62 -2.47 22.87
CA GLN A 330 -1.20 -3.80 22.67
C GLN A 330 -2.13 -4.09 23.85
N GLY A 331 -3.41 -3.72 23.70
CA GLY A 331 -4.40 -3.93 24.75
C GLY A 331 -4.76 -5.39 24.95
N GLU A 332 -5.01 -5.78 26.19
CA GLU A 332 -5.58 -7.08 26.58
C GLU A 332 -7.03 -6.88 27.05
N PRO A 333 -7.99 -6.64 26.14
CA PRO A 333 -9.35 -6.29 26.53
C PRO A 333 -10.06 -7.50 27.15
N GLU A 334 -10.57 -7.33 28.36
CA GLU A 334 -11.38 -8.30 29.08
C GLU A 334 -12.85 -7.85 29.16
N THR A 335 -13.74 -8.81 29.43
CA THR A 335 -15.14 -8.51 29.74
C THR A 335 -15.26 -8.28 31.24
N PHE A 336 -15.79 -7.13 31.64
CA PHE A 336 -15.95 -6.77 33.04
C PHE A 336 -17.24 -5.99 33.28
N ASP A 337 -17.63 -5.87 34.54
CA ASP A 337 -18.74 -5.03 34.97
C ASP A 337 -18.24 -3.60 35.23
N CYS A 338 -18.77 -2.64 34.46
CA CYS A 338 -18.44 -1.23 34.57
C CYS A 338 -19.00 -0.60 35.87
N LEU A 339 -20.07 -1.17 36.46
CA LEU A 339 -20.73 -0.58 37.64
C LEU A 339 -19.82 -0.53 38.89
N PRO A 340 -19.16 -1.62 39.32
CA PRO A 340 -18.20 -1.55 40.44
C PRO A 340 -17.09 -0.53 40.25
N VAL A 341 -16.58 -0.37 39.03
CA VAL A 341 -15.52 0.60 38.71
C VAL A 341 -15.99 2.04 38.95
N VAL A 342 -17.21 2.37 38.52
CA VAL A 342 -17.81 3.70 38.71
C VAL A 342 -18.12 3.95 40.19
N THR A 343 -18.74 2.98 40.87
CA THR A 343 -19.12 3.11 42.28
C THR A 343 -17.91 3.33 43.18
N GLU A 344 -16.85 2.53 43.03
CA GLU A 344 -15.61 2.66 43.83
C GLU A 344 -14.93 4.02 43.63
N MET A 345 -14.92 4.50 42.40
CA MET A 345 -14.35 5.81 42.05
C MET A 345 -15.15 6.96 42.67
N ILE A 346 -16.48 6.87 42.65
CA ILE A 346 -17.35 7.88 43.28
C ILE A 346 -17.20 7.86 44.79
N GLU A 347 -17.19 6.70 45.44
CA GLU A 347 -16.91 6.59 46.87
C GLU A 347 -15.57 7.24 47.26
N THR A 348 -14.56 7.07 46.41
CA THR A 348 -13.24 7.68 46.62
C THR A 348 -13.27 9.20 46.46
N LEU A 349 -14.02 9.71 45.46
CA LEU A 349 -14.14 11.14 45.20
C LEU A 349 -14.98 11.87 46.24
N THR A 350 -16.08 11.28 46.70
CA THR A 350 -16.97 11.87 47.73
C THR A 350 -16.25 12.05 49.06
N LYS A 351 -15.23 11.22 49.37
CA LYS A 351 -14.40 11.35 50.58
C LYS A 351 -13.40 12.51 50.52
N LYS A 352 -13.17 13.14 49.36
CA LYS A 352 -12.22 14.25 49.22
C LYS A 352 -12.88 15.56 49.65
N VAL A 353 -12.28 16.24 50.63
CA VAL A 353 -12.75 17.52 51.20
C VAL A 353 -13.03 18.58 50.13
N ARG A 354 -12.22 18.62 49.05
CA ARG A 354 -12.39 19.56 47.93
C ARG A 354 -13.73 19.43 47.20
N PHE A 355 -14.39 18.27 47.26
CA PHE A 355 -15.65 17.99 46.58
C PHE A 355 -16.81 17.77 47.56
N ALA A 356 -16.62 18.04 48.85
CA ALA A 356 -17.63 17.81 49.88
C ALA A 356 -18.91 18.64 49.70
N SER A 357 -18.85 19.71 48.91
CA SER A 357 -19.99 20.56 48.58
C SER A 357 -20.78 20.11 47.34
N VAL A 358 -20.44 18.99 46.70
CA VAL A 358 -21.15 18.51 45.49
C VAL A 358 -21.72 17.12 45.77
N ARG A 359 -23.00 16.92 45.43
CA ARG A 359 -23.64 15.59 45.55
C ARG A 359 -23.30 14.74 44.32
N LEU A 360 -22.92 13.49 44.55
CA LEU A 360 -22.63 12.52 43.51
C LEU A 360 -23.66 11.40 43.58
N GLU A 361 -24.36 11.15 42.48
CA GLU A 361 -25.34 10.06 42.37
C GLU A 361 -24.95 9.12 41.23
N VAL A 362 -25.16 7.81 41.45
CA VAL A 362 -25.04 6.78 40.42
C VAL A 362 -26.42 6.23 40.10
N LEU A 363 -26.74 6.18 38.81
CA LEU A 363 -27.95 5.55 38.31
C LEU A 363 -27.57 4.45 37.32
N ILE A 364 -28.37 3.40 37.30
CA ILE A 364 -28.36 2.37 36.26
C ILE A 364 -29.76 2.24 35.66
N ASN A 365 -29.88 2.44 34.34
CA ASN A 365 -31.15 2.46 33.63
C ASN A 365 -32.21 3.37 34.33
N GLY A 366 -31.78 4.56 34.76
CA GLY A 366 -32.64 5.55 35.43
C GLY A 366 -33.04 5.24 36.88
N ARG A 367 -32.41 4.26 37.54
CA ARG A 367 -32.69 3.90 38.95
C ARG A 367 -31.42 3.71 39.77
N PRO A 368 -31.45 3.86 41.11
CA PRO A 368 -30.30 3.51 41.95
C PRO A 368 -29.89 2.03 41.79
N PRO A 369 -28.59 1.70 41.88
CA PRO A 369 -28.12 0.33 41.69
C PRO A 369 -28.64 -0.61 42.78
N GLY A 370 -29.26 -1.71 42.36
CA GLY A 370 -29.64 -2.84 43.23
C GLY A 370 -28.58 -3.96 43.21
N PRO A 371 -28.75 -5.01 44.04
CA PRO A 371 -27.79 -6.12 44.17
C PRO A 371 -27.47 -6.83 42.84
N ASP A 372 -28.45 -6.91 41.94
CA ASP A 372 -28.34 -7.60 40.65
C ASP A 372 -28.03 -6.66 39.47
N SER A 373 -27.79 -5.37 39.75
CA SER A 373 -27.48 -4.39 38.72
C SER A 373 -26.10 -4.64 38.11
N ARG A 374 -26.02 -4.67 36.78
CA ARG A 374 -24.76 -4.87 36.03
C ARG A 374 -24.73 -4.06 34.74
N CYS A 375 -23.58 -3.53 34.37
CA CYS A 375 -23.33 -2.93 33.05
C CYS A 375 -22.08 -3.55 32.44
N LEU A 376 -22.25 -4.59 31.61
CA LEU A 376 -21.12 -5.31 31.03
C LEU A 376 -20.52 -4.58 29.84
N CYS A 377 -19.19 -4.53 29.81
CA CYS A 377 -18.41 -3.84 28.79
C CYS A 377 -17.14 -4.65 28.48
N ARG A 378 -16.59 -4.48 27.27
CA ARG A 378 -15.28 -5.02 26.88
C ARG A 378 -14.25 -3.90 26.85
N GLY A 379 -13.09 -4.13 27.46
CA GLY A 379 -11.99 -3.16 27.50
C GLY A 379 -11.01 -3.48 28.61
N GLU A 380 -10.23 -2.50 29.05
CA GLU A 380 -9.28 -2.63 30.14
C GLU A 380 -9.76 -1.80 31.35
N PRO A 381 -10.16 -2.42 32.48
CA PRO A 381 -10.77 -1.69 33.60
C PRO A 381 -9.92 -0.54 34.14
N LYS A 382 -8.60 -0.71 34.15
CA LYS A 382 -7.64 0.31 34.60
C LYS A 382 -7.65 1.54 33.71
N LEU A 383 -7.71 1.35 32.39
CA LEU A 383 -7.76 2.43 31.41
C LEU A 383 -9.12 3.13 31.45
N LEU A 384 -10.22 2.37 31.54
CA LEU A 384 -11.54 2.97 31.71
C LEU A 384 -11.61 3.81 32.98
N ARG A 385 -11.11 3.30 34.12
CA ARG A 385 -11.03 4.05 35.38
C ARG A 385 -10.25 5.36 35.20
N MET A 386 -9.10 5.30 34.53
CA MET A 386 -8.27 6.47 34.25
C MET A 386 -9.01 7.53 33.41
N ALA A 387 -9.71 7.12 32.35
CA ALA A 387 -10.50 8.02 31.53
C ALA A 387 -11.67 8.65 32.30
N LEU A 388 -12.46 7.84 33.00
CA LEU A 388 -13.62 8.32 33.76
C LEU A 388 -13.20 9.22 34.94
N GLN A 389 -12.07 8.94 35.59
CA GLN A 389 -11.53 9.78 36.67
C GLN A 389 -11.28 11.21 36.18
N ASN A 390 -10.72 11.39 34.98
CA ASN A 390 -10.50 12.72 34.40
C ASN A 390 -11.82 13.44 34.09
N LEU A 391 -12.80 12.72 33.55
CA LEU A 391 -14.10 13.28 33.20
C LEU A 391 -14.89 13.67 34.44
N LEU A 392 -14.92 12.82 35.48
CA LEU A 392 -15.61 13.10 36.74
C LEU A 392 -14.98 14.25 37.51
N VAL A 393 -13.65 14.31 37.59
CA VAL A 393 -12.98 15.45 38.23
C VAL A 393 -13.30 16.74 37.47
N ASN A 394 -13.33 16.71 36.13
CA ASN A 394 -13.73 17.86 35.34
C ASN A 394 -15.18 18.29 35.61
N ALA A 395 -16.11 17.33 35.70
CA ALA A 395 -17.51 17.58 36.01
C ALA A 395 -17.69 18.18 37.42
N LEU A 396 -17.01 17.63 38.43
CA LEU A 396 -17.03 18.12 39.81
C LEU A 396 -16.43 19.53 39.91
N GLU A 397 -15.31 19.80 39.25
CA GLU A 397 -14.67 21.12 39.27
C GLU A 397 -15.47 22.20 38.53
N ALA A 398 -16.29 21.81 37.55
CA ALA A 398 -17.16 22.71 36.80
C ALA A 398 -18.50 22.99 37.51
N SER A 399 -18.85 22.16 38.49
CA SER A 399 -20.11 22.26 39.22
C SER A 399 -20.06 23.34 40.30
N PRO A 400 -21.13 24.15 40.45
CA PRO A 400 -21.22 25.09 41.57
C PRO A 400 -21.40 24.34 42.91
N PRO A 401 -21.16 25.00 44.06
CA PRO A 401 -21.49 24.44 45.36
C PRO A 401 -22.96 23.99 45.43
N ASP A 402 -23.20 22.89 46.14
CA ASP A 402 -24.48 22.22 46.38
C ASP A 402 -25.17 21.63 45.14
N ALA A 403 -24.50 21.66 44.00
CA ALA A 403 -24.94 21.01 42.77
C ALA A 403 -24.86 19.50 42.85
N GLU A 404 -25.50 18.85 41.88
CA GLU A 404 -25.51 17.40 41.73
C GLU A 404 -24.80 17.00 40.44
N VAL A 405 -23.96 15.97 40.55
CA VAL A 405 -23.33 15.28 39.42
C VAL A 405 -23.88 13.87 39.37
N VAL A 406 -24.55 13.54 38.27
CA VAL A 406 -25.19 12.24 38.07
C VAL A 406 -24.38 11.42 37.08
N VAL A 407 -24.05 10.19 37.46
CA VAL A 407 -23.40 9.20 36.58
C VAL A 407 -24.40 8.11 36.24
N GLU A 408 -24.88 8.12 35.01
CA GLU A 408 -25.89 7.18 34.52
C GLU A 408 -25.26 6.11 33.64
N LEU A 409 -25.39 4.85 34.06
CA LEU A 409 -25.01 3.68 33.28
C LEU A 409 -26.25 3.09 32.59
N SER A 410 -26.13 2.77 31.31
CA SER A 410 -27.17 2.07 30.57
C SER A 410 -26.54 1.03 29.64
N SER A 411 -27.24 -0.09 29.47
CA SER A 411 -26.89 -1.08 28.45
C SER A 411 -27.58 -0.67 27.16
N ALA A 412 -26.83 -0.47 26.07
CA ALA A 412 -27.42 -0.18 24.77
C ALA A 412 -27.48 -1.46 23.92
N SER A 413 -28.54 -1.61 23.12
CA SER A 413 -28.74 -2.80 22.28
C SER A 413 -27.61 -2.98 21.26
N ASP A 414 -27.03 -1.87 20.79
CA ASP A 414 -26.10 -1.82 19.65
C ASP A 414 -24.66 -1.46 20.09
N THR A 415 -24.48 -0.96 21.32
CA THR A 415 -23.19 -0.59 21.94
C THR A 415 -23.18 -1.11 23.38
N GLY A 416 -22.10 -1.75 23.84
CA GLY A 416 -22.06 -2.47 25.14
C GLY A 416 -22.59 -1.69 26.34
N CYS A 417 -21.75 -0.86 26.96
CA CYS A 417 -22.13 -0.04 28.11
C CYS A 417 -22.02 1.45 27.74
N ARG A 418 -23.06 2.22 28.01
CA ARG A 418 -23.10 3.68 27.86
C ARG A 418 -23.03 4.31 29.25
N ILE A 419 -22.10 5.23 29.44
CA ILE A 419 -21.85 5.94 30.69
C ILE A 419 -22.04 7.44 30.43
N GLU A 420 -22.97 8.08 31.13
CA GLU A 420 -23.24 9.51 31.01
C GLU A 420 -22.89 10.21 32.31
N ILE A 421 -22.04 11.23 32.22
CA ILE A 421 -21.68 12.09 33.33
C ILE A 421 -22.38 13.43 33.10
N LYS A 422 -23.36 13.74 33.96
CA LYS A 422 -24.18 14.95 33.89
C LYS A 422 -23.78 15.87 35.03
N ASN A 423 -23.47 17.12 34.73
CA ASN A 423 -23.17 18.13 35.73
C ASN A 423 -23.79 19.47 35.39
N GLN A 424 -24.12 20.23 36.44
CA GLN A 424 -24.53 21.61 36.28
C GLN A 424 -23.32 22.46 35.88
N GLY A 425 -23.55 23.41 34.97
CA GLY A 425 -22.52 24.29 34.41
C GLY A 425 -22.33 24.08 32.92
N VAL A 426 -21.87 25.14 32.25
CA VAL A 426 -21.79 25.21 30.79
C VAL A 426 -20.34 25.31 30.33
N VAL A 427 -19.99 24.56 29.29
CA VAL A 427 -18.69 24.71 28.65
C VAL A 427 -18.65 26.03 27.87
N ALA A 428 -17.61 26.82 28.08
CA ALA A 428 -17.37 28.08 27.39
C ALA A 428 -17.39 27.93 25.85
N ARG A 429 -18.10 28.82 25.14
CA ARG A 429 -18.35 28.74 23.69
C ARG A 429 -17.08 28.54 22.85
N GLU A 430 -15.99 29.18 23.25
CA GLU A 430 -14.69 29.18 22.57
C GLU A 430 -14.01 27.82 22.58
N ILE A 431 -14.28 26.99 23.59
CA ILE A 431 -13.64 25.68 23.77
C ILE A 431 -14.59 24.50 23.48
N ARG A 432 -15.86 24.76 23.11
CA ARG A 432 -16.83 23.69 22.80
C ARG A 432 -16.38 22.83 21.62
N GLY A 433 -15.93 23.46 20.54
CA GLY A 433 -15.51 22.77 19.31
C GLY A 433 -14.26 21.90 19.49
N GLY A 434 -13.35 22.33 20.38
CA GLY A 434 -12.10 21.62 20.69
C GLY A 434 -12.07 21.02 22.10
N PHE A 435 -13.21 20.69 22.70
CA PHE A 435 -13.28 20.25 24.10
C PHE A 435 -12.39 19.03 24.38
N PHE A 436 -12.24 18.15 23.39
CA PHE A 436 -11.38 16.98 23.46
C PHE A 436 -10.05 17.17 22.73
N ASP A 437 -9.65 18.39 22.38
CA ASP A 437 -8.37 18.67 21.71
C ASP A 437 -7.26 18.91 22.74
N LYS A 438 -6.02 18.66 22.30
CA LYS A 438 -4.84 18.73 23.16
C LYS A 438 -4.61 20.18 23.63
N TYR A 439 -4.39 20.35 24.94
CA TYR A 439 -4.09 21.64 25.59
C TYR A 439 -5.24 22.65 25.60
N VAL A 440 -6.48 22.22 25.37
CA VAL A 440 -7.64 23.10 25.45
C VAL A 440 -8.13 23.21 26.90
N THR A 441 -8.07 24.41 27.48
CA THR A 441 -8.55 24.71 28.84
C THR A 441 -8.97 26.18 29.00
N ARG A 442 -9.93 26.46 29.90
CA ARG A 442 -10.35 27.83 30.25
C ARG A 442 -10.69 27.93 31.73
N GLY A 443 -10.26 29.02 32.38
CA GLY A 443 -10.68 29.38 33.75
C GLY A 443 -10.02 28.61 34.90
N LYS A 444 -9.19 27.60 34.62
CA LYS A 444 -8.45 26.84 35.65
C LYS A 444 -7.01 27.35 35.76
N LYS A 445 -6.62 27.90 36.91
CA LYS A 445 -5.23 28.41 37.16
C LYS A 445 -4.13 27.36 36.92
N ASN A 446 -4.43 26.07 37.08
CA ASN A 446 -3.50 24.95 36.89
C ASN A 446 -4.04 23.89 35.89
N GLY A 447 -4.95 24.25 34.99
CA GLY A 447 -5.51 23.30 34.03
C GLY A 447 -4.49 22.91 32.95
N THR A 448 -4.16 21.63 32.82
CA THR A 448 -3.22 21.15 31.79
C THR A 448 -3.84 21.06 30.39
N GLY A 449 -5.18 21.06 30.30
CA GLY A 449 -5.91 20.85 29.04
C GLY A 449 -5.74 19.44 28.44
N LEU A 450 -5.19 18.49 29.21
CA LEU A 450 -4.95 17.13 28.74
C LEU A 450 -5.98 16.11 29.21
N GLY A 451 -6.75 16.40 30.27
CA GLY A 451 -7.64 15.40 30.89
C GLY A 451 -8.78 14.92 29.98
N ALA A 452 -9.43 15.83 29.25
CA ALA A 452 -10.49 15.46 28.30
C ALA A 452 -9.91 14.77 27.05
N TYR A 453 -8.79 15.29 26.53
CA TYR A 453 -8.06 14.69 25.41
C TYR A 453 -7.61 13.26 25.70
N SER A 454 -7.02 13.01 26.88
CA SER A 454 -6.56 11.68 27.26
C SER A 454 -7.72 10.72 27.47
N ALA A 455 -8.82 11.17 28.08
CA ALA A 455 -10.03 10.36 28.20
C ALA A 455 -10.53 9.93 26.81
N LYS A 456 -10.58 10.85 25.83
CA LYS A 456 -10.95 10.51 24.45
C LYS A 456 -10.01 9.45 23.84
N LYS A 457 -8.70 9.66 23.91
CA LYS A 457 -7.72 8.71 23.35
C LYS A 457 -7.77 7.33 24.00
N ILE A 458 -7.95 7.28 25.32
CA ILE A 458 -8.08 6.02 26.05
C ILE A 458 -9.35 5.26 25.66
N ILE A 459 -10.47 5.95 25.48
CA ILE A 459 -11.74 5.32 25.06
C ILE A 459 -11.66 4.85 23.61
N GLU A 460 -11.12 5.69 22.70
CA GLU A 460 -10.92 5.33 21.28
C GLU A 460 -10.00 4.11 21.12
N ALA A 461 -8.90 4.05 21.88
CA ALA A 461 -7.96 2.92 21.86
C ALA A 461 -8.58 1.58 22.28
N GLN A 462 -9.66 1.63 23.06
CA GLN A 462 -10.42 0.46 23.49
C GLN A 462 -11.59 0.13 22.55
N GLY A 463 -11.70 0.83 21.40
CA GLY A 463 -12.80 0.65 20.45
C GLY A 463 -14.13 1.27 20.89
N GLY A 464 -14.09 2.18 21.87
CA GLY A 464 -15.25 2.94 22.34
C GLY A 464 -15.41 4.29 21.64
N GLY A 465 -16.44 5.02 22.02
CA GLY A 465 -16.69 6.39 21.58
C GLY A 465 -16.85 7.34 22.76
N ILE A 466 -16.66 8.64 22.53
CA ILE A 466 -16.92 9.69 23.52
C ILE A 466 -17.52 10.93 22.85
N ALA A 467 -18.44 11.61 23.54
CA ALA A 467 -19.01 12.87 23.09
C ALA A 467 -19.33 13.79 24.27
N MET A 468 -19.50 15.08 23.98
CA MET A 468 -19.95 16.08 24.95
C MET A 468 -21.10 16.88 24.34
N ARG A 469 -22.13 17.11 25.14
CA ARG A 469 -23.24 18.03 24.87
C ARG A 469 -23.31 19.04 26.01
N THR A 470 -23.48 20.31 25.70
CA THR A 470 -23.66 21.37 26.71
C THR A 470 -24.82 22.26 26.28
N SER A 471 -25.65 22.68 27.23
CA SER A 471 -26.83 23.51 27.02
C SER A 471 -26.72 24.80 27.84
N ASP A 472 -26.67 25.94 27.16
CA ASP A 472 -26.74 27.26 27.82
C ASP A 472 -28.11 27.45 28.51
N GLN A 473 -29.18 26.88 27.95
CA GLN A 473 -30.55 27.02 28.44
C GLN A 473 -30.80 26.16 29.69
N ASP A 474 -30.35 24.91 29.66
CA ASP A 474 -30.55 23.97 30.77
C ASP A 474 -29.44 24.09 31.83
N ASN A 475 -28.42 24.92 31.57
CA ASN A 475 -27.22 25.08 32.40
C ASN A 475 -26.56 23.73 32.74
N GLU A 476 -26.47 22.87 31.74
CA GLU A 476 -26.06 21.46 31.90
C GLU A 476 -24.95 21.11 30.91
N THR A 477 -24.01 20.29 31.36
CA THR A 477 -23.06 19.57 30.49
C THR A 477 -23.18 18.08 30.71
N VAL A 478 -23.22 17.33 29.61
CA VAL A 478 -23.28 15.88 29.58
C VAL A 478 -22.11 15.36 28.77
N VAL A 479 -21.28 14.51 29.37
CA VAL A 479 -20.26 13.73 28.67
C VAL A 479 -20.70 12.29 28.59
N THR A 480 -20.81 11.77 27.37
CA THR A 480 -21.26 10.40 27.09
C THR A 480 -20.08 9.57 26.61
N VAL A 481 -19.87 8.41 27.22
CA VAL A 481 -18.87 7.40 26.85
C VAL A 481 -19.60 6.13 26.44
N TRP A 482 -19.20 5.53 25.32
CA TRP A 482 -19.69 4.25 24.83
C TRP A 482 -18.55 3.24 24.83
N MET A 483 -18.73 2.12 25.53
CA MET A 483 -17.80 1.00 25.53
C MET A 483 -18.37 -0.17 24.72
N PRO A 484 -17.54 -0.87 23.92
CA PRO A 484 -18.03 -1.96 23.07
C PRO A 484 -18.51 -3.15 23.90
N ARG A 485 -19.45 -3.90 23.32
CA ARG A 485 -19.86 -5.22 23.81
C ARG A 485 -18.93 -6.27 23.23
N GLN A 486 -18.86 -7.44 23.85
CA GLN A 486 -18.26 -8.62 23.22
C GLN A 486 -18.99 -8.90 21.87
N PRO A 487 -18.27 -9.15 20.76
CA PRO A 487 -18.89 -9.77 19.60
C PRO A 487 -19.43 -11.15 20.01
N ALA A 488 -20.67 -11.44 19.63
CA ALA A 488 -21.34 -12.71 19.93
C ALA A 488 -20.54 -13.93 19.47
#